data_AF-A0A3D2A7A2-F1
#
_entry.id   AF-A0A3D2A7A2-F1
#
_cell.length_a   1.000
_cell.length_b   1.000
_cell.length_c   1.000
_cell.angle_alpha   90.00
_cell.angle_beta   90.00
_cell.angle_gamma   90.00
#
_symmetry.space_group_name_H-M   'P 1'
#
loop_
_entity.id
_entity.type
_entity.pdbx_description
1 polymer ?
#
loop_
_entity_poly.entity_id
_entity_poly.type
_entity_poly.pdbx_seq_one_letter_code
_entity_poly.pdbx_strand_id
1 'polypeptide(L)'
;MQDNALMLLRSASFCKKLTPLLVATVVSSAMFLTACNDNDTLDETASVVPADLSVFEGCYTVSHDEPAQIKISQQAGAWVMQMKEPASSGRVWDTPEPLEAIENSEVPQFFSIDPNNVDAVIGRPDRVLVLAHAKPAYANIDPLLDSEYLSYIYRGANTIYQVACDEVNTDILANPHANIIIDNVNESR
;
A
#
# COMPACT_ATOMS: atom_id res chain seq x y z
N MET A 1 -21.45 -11.16 66.47
CA MET A 1 -20.42 -10.28 67.08
C MET A 1 -20.01 -9.31 66.00
N GLN A 2 -20.37 -8.03 66.21
CA GLN A 2 -19.97 -6.80 65.51
C GLN A 2 -20.32 -6.76 64.01
N ASP A 3 -21.44 -6.17 63.58
CA ASP A 3 -21.93 -4.78 63.75
C ASP A 3 -20.88 -3.71 63.44
N ASN A 4 -21.06 -3.03 62.29
CA ASN A 4 -20.90 -1.58 62.22
C ASN A 4 -21.80 -0.98 61.13
N ALA A 5 -22.66 -0.08 61.57
CA ALA A 5 -23.62 0.70 60.82
C ALA A 5 -23.06 2.10 60.49
N LEU A 6 -23.52 2.70 59.39
CA LEU A 6 -24.03 4.08 59.23
C LEU A 6 -24.13 4.35 57.71
N MET A 7 -25.30 4.32 57.05
CA MET A 7 -26.42 5.28 57.06
C MET A 7 -26.09 6.76 56.80
N LEU A 8 -26.60 7.23 55.64
CA LEU A 8 -27.23 8.54 55.36
C LEU A 8 -26.30 9.77 55.26
N LEU A 9 -26.57 10.85 54.52
CA LEU A 9 -27.78 11.56 54.09
C LEU A 9 -27.32 12.51 52.92
N ARG A 10 -27.96 12.55 51.74
CA ARG A 10 -28.99 13.52 51.28
C ARG A 10 -28.54 14.96 50.90
N SER A 11 -29.06 15.40 49.74
CA SER A 11 -29.49 16.77 49.34
C SER A 11 -28.41 17.84 49.06
N ALA A 12 -28.59 18.89 48.24
CA ALA A 12 -29.64 19.31 47.30
C ALA A 12 -29.14 20.56 46.52
N SER A 13 -29.68 20.75 45.31
CA SER A 13 -30.22 22.00 44.74
C SER A 13 -29.36 23.26 44.46
N PHE A 14 -29.40 23.64 43.17
CA PHE A 14 -30.06 24.85 42.62
C PHE A 14 -29.43 26.24 42.85
N CYS A 15 -29.03 26.90 41.75
CA CYS A 15 -29.15 28.36 41.46
C CYS A 15 -28.19 28.72 40.32
N LYS A 16 -28.40 29.69 39.43
CA LYS A 16 -29.54 30.50 38.99
C LYS A 16 -28.99 31.29 37.78
N LYS A 17 -29.89 31.59 36.84
CA LYS A 17 -29.76 32.49 35.67
C LYS A 17 -28.93 33.76 35.92
N LEU A 18 -28.27 34.31 34.88
CA LEU A 18 -28.69 35.55 34.18
C LEU A 18 -27.60 36.02 33.20
N THR A 19 -28.00 36.19 31.94
CA THR A 19 -27.35 37.08 30.96
C THR A 19 -27.65 38.55 31.33
N PRO A 20 -26.75 39.47 30.95
CA PRO A 20 -27.24 40.65 30.24
C PRO A 20 -26.41 41.01 28.99
N LEU A 21 -27.15 41.56 28.04
CA LEU A 21 -26.78 42.19 26.79
C LEU A 21 -26.08 43.54 27.06
N LEU A 22 -25.01 43.87 26.34
CA LEU A 22 -24.56 45.24 26.13
C LEU A 22 -24.11 45.48 24.69
N VAL A 23 -24.52 46.65 24.20
CA VAL A 23 -24.39 47.25 22.87
C VAL A 23 -23.05 47.99 22.75
N ALA A 24 -22.41 47.98 21.57
CA ALA A 24 -21.94 49.20 20.85
C ALA A 24 -20.85 48.91 19.80
N THR A 25 -21.00 49.62 18.69
CA THR A 25 -20.18 49.75 17.48
C THR A 25 -18.81 50.42 17.70
N VAL A 26 -17.74 49.97 17.03
CA VAL A 26 -16.70 50.80 16.36
C VAL A 26 -16.02 49.99 15.25
N VAL A 27 -16.04 50.51 14.02
CA VAL A 27 -15.16 50.12 12.92
C VAL A 27 -13.79 50.74 13.17
N SER A 28 -12.75 49.91 13.28
CA SER A 28 -11.35 50.33 13.17
C SER A 28 -10.58 49.28 12.38
N SER A 29 -10.29 49.61 11.13
CA SER A 29 -9.36 48.89 10.27
C SER A 29 -7.94 49.08 10.84
N ALA A 30 -7.48 48.13 11.65
CA ALA A 30 -6.07 48.02 11.98
C ALA A 30 -5.36 47.39 10.77
N MET A 31 -4.55 48.19 10.07
CA MET A 31 -3.52 47.66 9.19
C MET A 31 -2.49 46.94 10.08
N PHE A 32 -2.54 45.61 10.11
CA PHE A 32 -1.43 44.81 10.60
C PHE A 32 -0.34 44.86 9.54
N LEU A 33 0.63 45.76 9.70
CA LEU A 33 1.96 45.54 9.16
C LEU A 33 2.60 44.46 10.04
N THR A 34 2.44 43.19 9.64
CA THR A 34 3.32 42.13 10.12
C THR A 34 4.71 42.45 9.59
N ALA A 35 5.59 42.90 10.47
CA ALA A 35 7.01 42.89 10.22
C ALA A 35 7.40 41.44 9.86
N CYS A 36 7.98 41.25 8.67
CA CYS A 36 8.71 40.03 8.33
C CYS A 36 9.88 39.95 9.30
N ASN A 37 9.70 39.18 10.38
CA ASN A 37 10.82 38.66 11.12
C ASN A 37 11.33 37.47 10.31
N ASP A 38 12.51 37.63 9.69
CA ASP A 38 13.28 36.52 9.14
C ASP A 38 13.69 35.61 10.31
N ASN A 39 12.76 34.75 10.73
CA ASN A 39 13.13 33.49 11.34
C ASN A 39 13.20 32.50 10.19
N ASP A 40 14.42 32.22 9.74
CA ASP A 40 14.79 30.93 9.16
C ASP A 40 14.56 29.84 10.22
N THR A 41 13.30 29.56 10.51
CA THR A 41 12.89 28.21 10.84
C THR A 41 12.68 27.55 9.49
N LEU A 42 13.72 26.86 9.05
CA LEU A 42 13.63 25.76 8.09
C LEU A 42 12.63 24.76 8.68
N ASP A 43 11.35 25.05 8.48
CA ASP A 43 10.29 24.08 8.57
C ASP A 43 10.45 23.23 7.31
N GLU A 44 11.41 22.31 7.38
CA GLU A 44 11.59 21.22 6.46
C GLU A 44 10.43 20.23 6.70
N THR A 45 9.21 20.70 6.48
CA THR A 45 8.10 19.83 6.12
C THR A 45 8.44 19.36 4.71
N ALA A 46 9.32 18.36 4.62
CA ALA A 46 9.58 17.62 3.41
C ALA A 46 8.22 17.18 2.87
N SER A 47 7.78 17.85 1.81
CA SER A 47 6.59 17.44 1.07
C SER A 47 6.94 16.07 0.52
N VAL A 48 6.47 15.02 1.19
CA VAL A 48 6.63 13.63 0.75
C VAL A 48 5.90 13.56 -0.58
N VAL A 49 6.66 13.60 -1.66
CA VAL A 49 6.13 13.29 -2.99
C VAL A 49 5.58 11.88 -2.88
N PRO A 50 4.29 11.65 -3.13
CA PRO A 50 3.73 10.31 -3.04
C PRO A 50 4.51 9.39 -3.98
N ALA A 51 4.94 8.24 -3.46
CA ALA A 51 5.69 7.26 -4.24
C ALA A 51 4.90 6.88 -5.51
N ASP A 52 5.57 6.89 -6.65
CA ASP A 52 4.96 6.49 -7.91
C ASP A 52 4.82 4.97 -7.96
N LEU A 53 3.62 4.49 -7.67
CA LEU A 53 3.33 3.05 -7.66
C LEU A 53 3.22 2.45 -9.07
N SER A 54 3.20 3.27 -10.14
CA SER A 54 3.13 2.77 -11.51
C SER A 54 4.37 1.97 -11.92
N VAL A 55 5.50 2.17 -11.22
CA VAL A 55 6.69 1.33 -11.37
C VAL A 55 6.42 -0.15 -11.10
N PHE A 56 5.39 -0.46 -10.32
CA PHE A 56 5.00 -1.84 -10.02
C PHE A 56 4.01 -2.43 -11.03
N GLU A 57 3.52 -1.68 -12.02
CA GLU A 57 2.57 -2.26 -12.99
C GLU A 57 3.28 -3.27 -13.90
N GLY A 58 2.79 -4.51 -13.90
CA GLY A 58 3.35 -5.57 -14.73
C GLY A 58 3.24 -6.96 -14.12
N CYS A 59 4.00 -7.88 -14.71
CA CYS A 59 4.06 -9.27 -14.28
C CYS A 59 5.46 -9.64 -13.81
N TYR A 60 5.53 -10.50 -12.82
CA TYR A 60 6.75 -10.87 -12.14
C TYR A 60 6.87 -12.37 -11.94
N THR A 61 8.11 -12.82 -11.85
CA THR A 61 8.49 -14.21 -11.54
C THR A 61 9.59 -14.20 -10.47
N VAL A 62 9.69 -15.29 -9.71
CA VAL A 62 10.77 -15.49 -8.73
C VAL A 62 12.03 -16.11 -9.34
N SER A 63 11.98 -16.49 -10.62
CA SER A 63 13.08 -17.11 -11.36
C SER A 63 13.02 -16.74 -12.83
N HIS A 64 14.17 -16.45 -13.45
CA HIS A 64 14.28 -16.14 -14.88
C HIS A 64 13.74 -17.25 -15.81
N ASP A 65 13.74 -18.50 -15.35
CA ASP A 65 13.32 -19.66 -16.13
C ASP A 65 11.83 -19.99 -15.96
N GLU A 66 11.11 -19.22 -15.14
CA GLU A 66 9.71 -19.45 -14.83
C GLU A 66 8.81 -18.37 -15.44
N PRO A 67 7.60 -18.74 -15.90
CA PRO A 67 6.63 -17.79 -16.42
C PRO A 67 6.15 -16.84 -15.31
N ALA A 68 5.39 -15.81 -15.70
CA ALA A 68 4.76 -14.89 -14.76
C ALA A 68 3.92 -15.61 -13.69
N GLN A 69 4.22 -15.33 -12.43
CA GLN A 69 3.53 -15.88 -11.25
C GLN A 69 2.76 -14.82 -10.47
N ILE A 70 3.19 -13.56 -10.59
CA ILE A 70 2.62 -12.42 -9.91
C ILE A 70 2.21 -11.38 -10.95
N LYS A 71 1.02 -10.82 -10.84
CA LYS A 71 0.56 -9.71 -11.66
C LYS A 71 0.14 -8.57 -10.75
N ILE A 72 0.67 -7.39 -11.01
CA ILE A 72 0.27 -6.15 -10.35
C ILE A 72 -0.37 -5.25 -11.40
N SER A 73 -1.55 -4.73 -11.10
CA SER A 73 -2.31 -3.89 -12.02
C SER A 73 -3.20 -2.91 -11.28
N GLN A 74 -3.70 -1.90 -11.99
CA GLN A 74 -4.72 -1.00 -11.45
C GLN A 74 -6.12 -1.44 -11.91
N GLN A 75 -7.03 -1.66 -10.95
CA GLN A 75 -8.43 -2.01 -11.20
C GLN A 75 -9.34 -1.06 -10.44
N ALA A 76 -10.26 -0.40 -11.15
CA ALA A 76 -11.19 0.59 -10.57
C ALA A 76 -10.48 1.69 -9.73
N GLY A 77 -9.25 2.08 -10.13
CA GLY A 77 -8.46 3.09 -9.44
C GLY A 77 -7.70 2.60 -8.19
N ALA A 78 -7.83 1.32 -7.82
CA ALA A 78 -7.06 0.68 -6.76
C ALA A 78 -5.94 -0.20 -7.33
N TRP A 79 -4.82 -0.26 -6.64
CA TRP A 79 -3.78 -1.23 -6.94
C TRP A 79 -4.19 -2.61 -6.44
N VAL A 80 -4.01 -3.61 -7.28
CA VAL A 80 -4.31 -5.00 -6.94
C VAL A 80 -3.20 -5.92 -7.40
N MET A 81 -3.05 -7.03 -6.68
CA MET A 81 -2.23 -8.14 -7.09
C MET A 81 -3.08 -9.36 -7.43
N GLN A 82 -2.56 -10.19 -8.32
CA GLN A 82 -3.09 -11.52 -8.62
C GLN A 82 -1.93 -12.52 -8.65
N MET A 83 -2.13 -13.69 -8.08
CA MET A 83 -1.24 -14.84 -8.24
C MET A 83 -1.70 -15.72 -9.40
N LYS A 84 -0.74 -16.29 -10.10
CA LYS A 84 -1.01 -17.32 -11.10
C LYS A 84 -1.30 -18.63 -10.37
N GLU A 85 -2.48 -19.19 -10.60
CA GLU A 85 -2.85 -20.50 -10.07
C GLU A 85 -1.88 -21.60 -10.57
N PRO A 86 -1.68 -22.70 -9.81
CA PRO A 86 -0.81 -23.79 -10.23
C PRO A 86 -1.35 -24.49 -11.49
N ALA A 87 -0.50 -25.32 -12.10
CA ALA A 87 -0.84 -26.08 -13.31
C ALA A 87 -2.12 -26.93 -13.15
N SER A 88 -2.39 -27.47 -11.96
CA SER A 88 -3.59 -28.23 -11.64
C SER A 88 -4.90 -27.45 -11.80
N SER A 89 -4.83 -26.13 -11.77
CA SER A 89 -5.95 -25.19 -11.87
C SER A 89 -5.95 -24.42 -13.18
N GLY A 90 -5.18 -24.86 -14.19
CA GLY A 90 -5.17 -24.29 -15.53
C GLY A 90 -4.47 -22.94 -15.66
N ARG A 91 -3.57 -22.59 -14.72
CA ARG A 91 -2.74 -21.37 -14.75
C ARG A 91 -3.54 -20.10 -15.03
N VAL A 92 -4.72 -19.98 -14.42
CA VAL A 92 -5.54 -18.77 -14.48
C VAL A 92 -5.03 -17.78 -13.42
N TRP A 93 -5.20 -16.48 -13.65
CA TRP A 93 -4.98 -15.48 -12.60
C TRP A 93 -6.09 -15.60 -11.55
N ASP A 94 -5.72 -15.58 -10.28
CA ASP A 94 -6.64 -15.68 -9.16
C ASP A 94 -7.50 -14.40 -8.97
N THR A 95 -8.18 -14.31 -7.84
CA THR A 95 -9.01 -13.14 -7.52
C THR A 95 -8.12 -11.94 -7.15
N PRO A 96 -8.33 -10.74 -7.74
CA PRO A 96 -7.58 -9.54 -7.38
C PRO A 96 -7.64 -9.22 -5.88
N GLU A 97 -6.48 -9.12 -5.26
CA GLU A 97 -6.30 -8.73 -3.86
C GLU A 97 -5.79 -7.28 -3.77
N PRO A 98 -6.27 -6.47 -2.83
CA PRO A 98 -5.87 -5.07 -2.74
C PRO A 98 -4.43 -4.90 -2.30
N LEU A 99 -3.80 -3.86 -2.84
CA LEU A 99 -2.48 -3.39 -2.46
C LEU A 99 -2.55 -1.94 -1.97
N GLU A 100 -1.66 -1.61 -1.03
CA GLU A 100 -1.49 -0.25 -0.51
C GLU A 100 -0.02 0.17 -0.52
N ALA A 101 0.19 1.48 -0.64
CA ALA A 101 1.51 2.06 -0.43
C ALA A 101 1.98 1.78 1.00
N ILE A 102 3.26 1.47 1.15
CA ILE A 102 3.90 1.29 2.44
C ILE A 102 4.90 2.43 2.63
N GLU A 103 4.91 3.01 3.83
CA GLU A 103 5.79 4.12 4.16
C GLU A 103 7.25 3.67 4.14
N ASN A 104 8.14 4.54 3.68
CA ASN A 104 9.56 4.21 3.56
C ASN A 104 10.19 3.85 4.92
N SER A 105 9.64 4.38 6.03
CA SER A 105 10.05 4.02 7.40
C SER A 105 9.81 2.55 7.77
N GLU A 106 8.91 1.85 7.05
CA GLU A 106 8.60 0.45 7.30
C GLU A 106 9.51 -0.52 6.52
N VAL A 107 10.27 -0.04 5.52
CA VAL A 107 11.18 -0.87 4.69
C VAL A 107 12.08 -1.80 5.51
N PRO A 108 12.72 -1.37 6.62
CA PRO A 108 13.62 -2.23 7.39
C PRO A 108 12.93 -3.43 8.06
N GLN A 109 11.59 -3.46 8.11
CA GLN A 109 10.83 -4.61 8.62
C GLN A 109 10.78 -5.77 7.62
N PHE A 110 10.97 -5.48 6.33
CA PHE A 110 10.79 -6.42 5.23
C PHE A 110 12.10 -6.70 4.49
N PHE A 111 12.95 -5.68 4.30
CA PHE A 111 14.14 -5.76 3.47
C PHE A 111 15.37 -5.24 4.20
N SER A 112 16.50 -5.93 3.99
CA SER A 112 17.81 -5.52 4.48
C SER A 112 18.47 -4.50 3.53
N ILE A 113 17.77 -3.40 3.25
CA ILE A 113 18.22 -2.30 2.37
C ILE A 113 18.04 -0.96 3.10
N ASP A 114 18.91 0.01 2.82
CA ASP A 114 18.70 1.39 3.29
C ASP A 114 17.42 1.96 2.63
N PRO A 115 16.43 2.43 3.41
CA PRO A 115 15.21 3.06 2.88
C PRO A 115 15.48 4.19 1.86
N ASN A 116 16.61 4.89 1.99
CA ASN A 116 16.97 5.95 1.04
C ASN A 116 17.32 5.43 -0.37
N ASN A 117 17.54 4.12 -0.51
CA ASN A 117 17.80 3.45 -1.78
C ASN A 117 16.55 2.81 -2.40
N VAL A 118 15.37 3.04 -1.82
CA VAL A 118 14.08 2.54 -2.30
C VAL A 118 13.24 3.71 -2.80
N ASP A 119 12.67 3.58 -4.00
CA ASP A 119 11.84 4.63 -4.63
C ASP A 119 10.35 4.46 -4.30
N ALA A 120 9.89 3.22 -4.18
CA ALA A 120 8.50 2.91 -3.85
C ALA A 120 8.39 1.56 -3.14
N VAL A 121 7.33 1.43 -2.33
CA VAL A 121 6.97 0.18 -1.64
C VAL A 121 5.45 0.01 -1.72
N ILE A 122 5.01 -1.18 -2.08
CA ILE A 122 3.60 -1.54 -2.15
C ILE A 122 3.40 -2.92 -1.55
N GLY A 123 2.29 -3.17 -0.86
CA GLY A 123 2.05 -4.49 -0.28
C GLY A 123 0.60 -4.76 0.07
N ARG A 124 0.32 -6.01 0.40
CA ARG A 124 -0.99 -6.40 0.93
C ARG A 124 -1.21 -5.75 2.29
N PRO A 125 -2.46 -5.41 2.65
CA PRO A 125 -2.80 -4.91 3.99
C PRO A 125 -2.37 -5.84 5.14
N ASP A 126 -2.29 -7.16 4.89
CA ASP A 126 -1.85 -8.15 5.87
C ASP A 126 -0.33 -8.38 5.92
N ARG A 127 0.43 -7.69 5.06
CA ARG A 127 1.90 -7.78 4.93
C ARG A 127 2.43 -9.18 4.63
N VAL A 128 1.58 -10.09 4.14
CA VAL A 128 2.01 -11.42 3.68
C VAL A 128 2.86 -11.30 2.41
N LEU A 129 2.55 -10.31 1.57
CA LEU A 129 3.34 -9.90 0.42
C LEU A 129 3.64 -8.39 0.49
N VAL A 130 4.91 -8.03 0.35
CA VAL A 130 5.39 -6.66 0.18
C VAL A 130 6.37 -6.63 -0.98
N LEU A 131 6.25 -5.66 -1.87
CA LEU A 131 7.16 -5.40 -2.97
C LEU A 131 7.86 -4.05 -2.74
N ALA A 132 9.15 -4.01 -3.06
CA ALA A 132 9.92 -2.77 -3.09
C ALA A 132 10.60 -2.63 -4.45
N HIS A 133 10.71 -1.39 -4.91
CA HIS A 133 11.53 -1.03 -6.07
C HIS A 133 12.74 -0.25 -5.56
N ALA A 134 13.91 -0.86 -5.70
CA ALA A 134 15.18 -0.24 -5.38
C ALA A 134 15.61 0.68 -6.53
N LYS A 135 16.25 1.79 -6.18
CA LYS A 135 16.85 2.72 -7.16
C LYS A 135 17.75 1.93 -8.12
N PRO A 136 17.63 2.14 -9.44
CA PRO A 136 18.49 1.49 -10.43
C PRO A 136 19.99 1.66 -10.11
N ALA A 137 20.38 2.85 -9.64
CA ALA A 137 21.77 3.13 -9.25
C ALA A 137 22.27 2.25 -8.09
N TYR A 138 21.38 1.85 -7.17
CA TYR A 138 21.72 0.97 -6.05
C TYR A 138 21.75 -0.50 -6.49
N ALA A 139 20.74 -0.97 -7.23
CA ALA A 139 20.69 -2.34 -7.74
C ALA A 139 21.91 -2.69 -8.62
N ASN A 140 22.46 -1.71 -9.34
CA ASN A 140 23.66 -1.91 -10.18
C ASN A 140 24.98 -2.06 -9.40
N ILE A 141 25.04 -1.65 -8.12
CA ILE A 141 26.27 -1.68 -7.32
C ILE A 141 26.24 -2.72 -6.20
N ASP A 142 25.06 -3.20 -5.81
CA ASP A 142 24.90 -4.23 -4.78
C ASP A 142 24.93 -5.63 -5.42
N PRO A 143 25.98 -6.44 -5.21
CA PRO A 143 26.07 -7.78 -5.80
C PRO A 143 25.03 -8.77 -5.25
N LEU A 144 24.29 -8.41 -4.20
CA LEU A 144 23.19 -9.22 -3.66
C LEU A 144 21.85 -8.93 -4.34
N LEU A 145 21.77 -7.85 -5.13
CA LEU A 145 20.60 -7.49 -5.93
C LEU A 145 20.88 -7.80 -7.40
N ASP A 146 20.20 -8.79 -7.95
CA ASP A 146 20.21 -9.13 -9.37
C ASP A 146 19.01 -8.52 -10.14
N SER A 147 18.16 -7.77 -9.43
CA SER A 147 17.00 -7.04 -9.96
C SER A 147 16.71 -5.82 -9.08
N GLU A 148 16.08 -4.80 -9.68
CA GLU A 148 15.57 -3.63 -8.96
C GLU A 148 14.32 -3.96 -8.12
N TYR A 149 13.65 -5.07 -8.43
CA TYR A 149 12.42 -5.46 -7.76
C TYR A 149 12.69 -6.50 -6.67
N LEU A 150 12.15 -6.23 -5.50
CA LEU A 150 12.24 -7.07 -4.30
C LEU A 150 10.85 -7.52 -3.89
N SER A 151 10.75 -8.75 -3.39
CA SER A 151 9.54 -9.29 -2.77
C SER A 151 9.85 -9.85 -1.39
N TYR A 152 8.97 -9.56 -0.44
CA TYR A 152 8.91 -10.21 0.86
C TYR A 152 7.65 -11.04 0.90
N ILE A 153 7.80 -12.37 0.92
CA ILE A 153 6.68 -13.31 0.93
C ILE A 153 6.89 -14.30 2.07
N TYR A 154 5.89 -14.48 2.93
CA TYR A 154 5.94 -15.44 4.07
C TYR A 154 7.23 -15.37 4.90
N ARG A 155 7.78 -14.17 5.13
CA ARG A 155 9.03 -13.91 5.88
C ARG A 155 10.35 -14.17 5.18
N GLY A 156 10.33 -14.45 3.88
CA GLY A 156 11.53 -14.47 3.04
C GLY A 156 11.58 -13.27 2.11
N ALA A 157 12.68 -12.52 2.12
CA ALA A 157 12.95 -11.46 1.15
C ALA A 157 13.84 -12.00 0.03
N ASN A 158 13.41 -11.84 -1.21
CA ASN A 158 14.18 -12.20 -2.41
C ASN A 158 13.93 -11.19 -3.53
N THR A 159 14.84 -11.10 -4.47
CA THR A 159 14.62 -10.39 -5.73
C THR A 159 13.58 -11.13 -6.58
N ILE A 160 12.86 -10.36 -7.38
CA ILE A 160 11.91 -10.85 -8.40
C ILE A 160 12.21 -10.16 -9.72
N TYR A 161 11.77 -10.77 -10.81
CA TYR A 161 12.09 -10.29 -12.15
C TYR A 161 10.82 -9.92 -12.87
N GLN A 162 10.80 -8.72 -13.45
CA GLN A 162 9.71 -8.31 -14.33
C GLN A 162 9.79 -9.10 -15.65
N VAL A 163 8.67 -9.66 -16.06
CA VAL A 163 8.54 -10.51 -17.27
C VAL A 163 7.29 -10.12 -18.05
N ALA A 164 7.18 -10.62 -19.28
CA ALA A 164 5.97 -10.45 -20.07
C ALA A 164 4.76 -11.08 -19.35
N CYS A 165 3.61 -10.39 -19.40
CA CYS A 165 2.36 -10.93 -18.89
C CYS A 165 1.80 -11.99 -19.83
N ASP A 166 1.77 -13.24 -19.37
CA ASP A 166 1.12 -14.33 -20.08
C ASP A 166 -0.38 -14.33 -19.78
N GLU A 167 -1.17 -13.65 -20.62
CA GLU A 167 -2.64 -13.61 -20.50
C GLU A 167 -3.31 -14.91 -20.99
N VAL A 168 -2.60 -15.71 -21.78
CA VAL A 168 -3.09 -16.98 -22.34
C VAL A 168 -2.36 -18.13 -21.67
N ASN A 169 -3.08 -19.21 -21.32
CA ASN A 169 -2.45 -20.43 -20.81
C ASN A 169 -1.60 -21.08 -21.91
N THR A 170 -0.27 -20.95 -21.80
CA THR A 170 0.71 -21.48 -22.74
C THR A 170 0.88 -23.00 -22.65
N ASP A 171 0.39 -23.66 -21.59
CA ASP A 171 0.43 -25.14 -21.46
C ASP A 171 -0.53 -25.83 -22.44
N ILE A 172 -1.61 -25.15 -22.87
CA ILE A 172 -2.53 -25.69 -23.89
C ILE A 172 -1.80 -25.81 -25.24
N LEU A 173 -0.85 -24.92 -25.51
CA LEU A 173 -0.04 -24.91 -26.74
C LEU A 173 1.17 -25.84 -26.64
N ALA A 174 1.67 -26.12 -25.43
CA ALA A 174 2.82 -26.99 -25.20
C ALA A 174 2.50 -28.50 -25.35
N ASN A 175 1.22 -28.88 -25.40
CA ASN A 175 0.82 -30.27 -25.61
C ASN A 175 0.08 -30.45 -26.96
N PRO A 176 0.79 -30.78 -28.07
CA PRO A 176 0.18 -31.02 -29.38
C PRO A 176 -0.76 -32.24 -29.42
N HIS A 177 -0.89 -32.99 -28.31
CA HIS A 177 -1.80 -34.12 -28.16
C HIS A 177 -2.93 -33.85 -27.14
N ALA A 178 -3.03 -32.65 -26.58
CA ALA A 178 -4.20 -32.29 -25.78
C ALA A 178 -5.43 -32.25 -26.71
N ASN A 179 -6.42 -33.08 -26.40
CA ASN A 179 -7.67 -33.15 -27.16
C ASN A 179 -8.47 -31.85 -26.91
N ILE A 180 -8.28 -30.86 -27.78
CA ILE A 180 -9.05 -29.61 -27.74
C ILE A 180 -10.50 -29.96 -28.11
N ILE A 181 -11.38 -30.05 -27.11
CA ILE A 181 -12.81 -30.05 -27.36
C ILE A 181 -13.24 -28.60 -27.52
N ILE A 182 -13.45 -28.20 -28.77
CA ILE A 182 -14.08 -26.93 -29.11
C ILE A 182 -15.59 -27.13 -28.95
N ASP A 183 -16.14 -26.73 -27.82
CA ASP A 183 -17.58 -26.58 -27.70
C ASP A 183 -17.99 -25.41 -28.59
N ASN A 184 -18.60 -25.73 -29.73
CA ASN A 184 -19.23 -24.74 -30.60
C ASN A 184 -20.27 -23.98 -29.77
N VAL A 185 -19.96 -22.73 -29.43
CA VAL A 185 -20.95 -21.79 -28.93
C VAL A 185 -22.00 -21.66 -30.05
N ASN A 186 -23.16 -22.23 -29.77
CA ASN A 186 -24.27 -22.30 -30.71
C ASN A 186 -24.65 -20.87 -31.11
N GLU A 187 -24.44 -20.50 -32.37
CA GLU A 187 -25.10 -19.33 -32.98
C GLU A 187 -26.60 -19.61 -33.00
N SER A 188 -27.29 -19.22 -31.92
CA SER A 188 -28.73 -19.18 -31.86
C SER A 188 -29.16 -17.72 -31.75
N ARG A 189 -29.40 -17.21 -32.96
CA ARG A 189 -30.18 -16.04 -33.39
C ARG A 189 -31.30 -15.61 -32.45
#